data_AF-S8CY45-F1
#
_entry.id   AF-S8CY45-F1
#
_cell.length_a   1.000
_cell.length_b   1.000
_cell.length_c   1.000
_cell.angle_alpha   90.00
_cell.angle_beta   90.00
_cell.angle_gamma   90.00
#
_symmetry.space_group_name_H-M   'P 1'
#
loop_
_entity.id
_entity.type
_entity.pdbx_description
1 polymer ?
#
loop_
_entity_poly.entity_id
_entity_poly.type
_entity_poly.pdbx_seq_one_letter_code
_entity_poly.pdbx_strand_id
1 'polypeptide(L)'
;ISDLLSVFEKYTVIFSGSYYPTTHLVLPAIVNIIGALKKYMNHDFLKEIVIAMFNKFGKYFTQIPVLFIVSSILDPRVKSTGLQTGLKVYYDSLREIGVSIYTQKDVDDIYEQALSHLNNLYEVFEGEFGVNRS
;
A
#
# COMPACT_ATOMS: atom_id res chain seq x y z
N ILE A 1 21.24 11.30 1.17
CA ILE A 1 21.00 10.05 1.94
C ILE A 1 20.09 10.29 3.13
N SER A 2 20.40 11.25 4.01
CA SER A 2 19.54 11.60 5.18
C SER A 2 18.07 11.78 4.80
N ASP A 3 17.80 12.50 3.72
CA ASP A 3 16.43 12.74 3.22
C ASP A 3 15.71 11.48 2.71
N LEU A 4 16.45 10.49 2.20
CA LEU A 4 15.85 9.21 1.80
C LEU A 4 15.46 8.41 3.04
N LEU A 5 16.37 8.34 4.01
CA LEU A 5 16.17 7.54 5.22
C LEU A 5 15.14 8.15 6.17
N SER A 6 14.99 9.47 6.19
CA SER A 6 13.97 10.14 7.00
C SER A 6 12.54 9.75 6.61
N VAL A 7 12.31 9.39 5.34
CA VAL A 7 11.01 8.85 4.89
C VAL A 7 10.73 7.50 5.56
N PHE A 8 11.72 6.62 5.65
CA PHE A 8 11.58 5.33 6.32
C PHE A 8 11.42 5.47 7.84
N GLU A 9 12.18 6.38 8.45
CA GLU A 9 12.06 6.70 9.87
C GLU A 9 10.64 7.18 10.19
N LYS A 10 10.13 8.16 9.44
CA LYS A 10 8.77 8.70 9.60
C LYS A 10 7.71 7.58 9.60
N TYR A 11 7.75 6.68 8.61
CA TYR A 11 6.75 5.62 8.53
C TYR A 11 6.95 4.52 9.56
N THR A 12 8.18 4.24 9.99
CA THR A 12 8.46 3.32 11.10
C THR A 12 7.82 3.82 12.39
N VAL A 13 7.95 5.13 12.68
CA VAL A 13 7.29 5.74 13.84
C VAL A 13 5.78 5.65 13.73
N ILE A 14 5.21 5.98 12.56
CA ILE A 14 3.76 5.89 12.34
C ILE A 14 3.24 4.46 12.57
N PHE A 15 3.94 3.45 12.04
CA PHE A 15 3.52 2.05 12.16
C PHE A 15 3.79 1.44 13.52
N SER A 16 4.70 2.02 14.31
CA SER A 16 4.91 1.63 15.71
C SER A 16 3.77 2.05 16.65
N GLY A 17 2.86 2.91 16.17
CA GLY A 17 1.68 3.32 16.93
C GLY A 17 0.75 2.14 17.22
N SER A 18 0.40 1.95 18.49
CA SER A 18 -0.48 0.87 18.96
C SER A 18 -1.86 1.37 19.45
N TYR A 19 -2.04 2.69 19.60
CA TYR A 19 -3.26 3.28 20.15
C TYR A 19 -4.40 3.42 19.14
N TYR A 20 -4.14 3.19 17.86
CA TYR A 20 -5.11 3.25 16.78
C TYR A 20 -4.70 2.28 15.67
N PRO A 21 -5.66 1.76 14.87
CA PRO A 21 -5.32 0.92 13.72
C PRO A 21 -4.45 1.73 12.75
N THR A 22 -3.29 1.19 12.36
CA THR A 22 -2.35 1.86 11.42
C THR A 22 -2.48 1.32 9.99
N THR A 23 -3.24 0.25 9.80
CA THR A 23 -3.37 -0.50 8.55
C THR A 23 -3.81 0.36 7.35
N HIS A 24 -4.73 1.30 7.57
CA HIS A 24 -5.22 2.20 6.51
C HIS A 24 -4.17 3.23 6.03
N LEU A 25 -3.09 3.43 6.80
CA LEU A 25 -1.97 4.31 6.42
C LEU A 25 -0.91 3.59 5.58
N VAL A 26 -0.98 2.26 5.49
CA VAL A 26 0.07 1.44 4.87
C VAL A 26 0.21 1.74 3.38
N LEU A 27 -0.90 1.86 2.65
CA LEU A 27 -0.81 2.12 1.22
C LEU A 27 -0.28 3.52 0.88
N PRO A 28 -0.77 4.63 1.49
CA PRO A 28 -0.16 5.94 1.31
C PRO A 28 1.33 5.96 1.65
N ALA A 29 1.75 5.25 2.70
CA ALA A 29 3.15 5.14 3.08
C ALA A 29 3.98 4.42 2.00
N ILE A 30 3.49 3.30 1.48
CA ILE A 30 4.13 2.54 0.40
C ILE A 30 4.37 3.43 -0.83
N VAL A 31 3.36 4.19 -1.25
CA VAL A 31 3.46 5.10 -2.41
C VAL A 31 4.53 6.17 -2.16
N ASN A 32 4.57 6.75 -0.96
CA ASN A 32 5.54 7.77 -0.60
C ASN A 32 6.98 7.22 -0.50
N ILE A 33 7.15 6.00 0.03
CA ILE A 33 8.45 5.31 0.08
C ILE A 33 8.96 5.03 -1.34
N ILE A 34 8.10 4.54 -2.23
CA ILE A 34 8.47 4.33 -3.64
C ILE A 34 8.84 5.65 -4.31
N GLY A 35 8.06 6.71 -4.12
CA GLY A 35 8.36 8.03 -4.66
C GLY A 35 9.73 8.54 -4.20
N ALA A 36 10.06 8.35 -2.92
CA ALA A 36 11.37 8.68 -2.38
C ALA A 36 12.47 7.84 -3.03
N LEU A 37 12.33 6.52 -3.11
CA LEU A 37 13.33 5.66 -3.75
C LEU A 37 13.54 6.03 -5.23
N LYS A 38 12.48 6.24 -6.01
CA LYS A 38 12.58 6.65 -7.43
C LYS A 38 13.35 7.96 -7.59
N LYS A 39 13.13 8.94 -6.71
CA LYS A 39 13.84 10.22 -6.73
C LYS A 39 15.36 10.02 -6.60
N TYR A 40 15.80 9.07 -5.77
CA TYR A 40 17.23 8.82 -5.54
C TYR A 40 17.85 7.78 -6.48
N MET A 41 17.05 7.12 -7.32
CA MET A 41 17.52 6.06 -8.24
C MET A 41 18.42 6.58 -9.37
N ASN A 42 18.25 7.86 -9.75
CA ASN A 42 19.06 8.52 -10.79
C ASN A 42 20.36 9.16 -10.25
N HIS A 43 20.65 9.04 -8.95
CA HIS A 43 21.90 9.53 -8.38
C HIS A 43 22.98 8.46 -8.47
N ASP A 44 24.02 8.69 -9.28
CA ASP A 44 25.04 7.69 -9.60
C ASP A 44 25.66 7.01 -8.38
N PHE A 45 25.97 7.77 -7.32
CA PHE A 45 26.55 7.23 -6.08
C PHE A 45 25.57 6.38 -5.25
N LEU A 46 24.26 6.63 -5.35
CA LEU A 46 23.24 5.95 -4.54
C LEU A 46 22.47 4.89 -5.30
N LYS A 47 22.62 4.83 -6.62
CA LYS A 47 21.83 3.97 -7.50
C LYS A 47 21.83 2.52 -7.05
N GLU A 48 23.00 1.94 -6.79
CA GLU A 48 23.10 0.53 -6.35
C GLU A 48 22.41 0.28 -5.00
N ILE A 49 22.60 1.19 -4.04
CA ILE A 49 21.99 1.12 -2.71
C ILE A 49 20.46 1.22 -2.82
N VAL A 50 19.98 2.18 -3.60
CA VAL A 50 18.54 2.42 -3.81
C VAL A 50 17.89 1.24 -4.52
N ILE A 51 18.53 0.67 -5.55
CA ILE A 51 18.03 -0.53 -6.23
C ILE A 51 17.93 -1.71 -5.24
N ALA A 52 18.96 -1.92 -4.41
CA ALA A 52 18.93 -2.97 -3.39
C ALA A 52 17.79 -2.77 -2.37
N MET A 53 17.60 -1.53 -1.89
CA MET A 53 16.50 -1.18 -0.99
C MET A 53 15.14 -1.38 -1.66
N PHE A 54 14.99 -0.98 -2.92
CA PHE A 54 13.76 -1.14 -3.68
C PHE A 54 13.43 -2.61 -3.91
N ASN A 55 14.40 -3.43 -4.29
CA ASN A 55 14.21 -4.87 -4.47
C ASN A 55 13.78 -5.55 -3.16
N LYS A 56 14.41 -5.19 -2.04
CA LYS A 56 14.04 -5.72 -0.72
C LYS A 56 12.63 -5.27 -0.33
N PHE A 57 12.30 -3.99 -0.56
CA PHE A 57 10.96 -3.45 -0.29
C PHE A 57 9.89 -4.11 -1.15
N GLY A 58 10.12 -4.20 -2.46
CA GLY A 58 9.24 -4.86 -3.41
C GLY A 58 8.99 -6.32 -3.05
N LYS A 59 9.99 -7.05 -2.53
CA LYS A 59 9.82 -8.44 -2.06
C LYS A 59 8.87 -8.57 -0.86
N TYR A 60 8.88 -7.61 0.08
CA TYR A 60 7.97 -7.66 1.24
C TYR A 60 6.53 -7.28 0.87
N PHE A 61 6.35 -6.42 -0.12
CA PHE A 61 5.03 -5.89 -0.51
C PHE A 61 4.57 -6.37 -1.88
N THR A 62 5.18 -7.43 -2.44
CA THR A 62 4.95 -7.87 -3.83
C THR A 62 3.47 -8.12 -4.13
N GLN A 63 2.78 -8.73 -3.17
CA GLN A 63 1.32 -8.82 -3.16
C GLN A 63 0.84 -7.97 -2.01
N ILE A 64 0.23 -6.83 -2.31
CA ILE A 64 -0.41 -6.01 -1.28
C ILE A 64 -1.56 -6.83 -0.71
N PRO A 65 -1.56 -7.13 0.60
CA PRO A 65 -2.68 -7.79 1.24
C PRO A 65 -3.97 -7.00 1.01
N VAL A 66 -5.05 -7.71 0.65
CA VAL A 66 -6.38 -7.11 0.43
C VAL A 66 -6.83 -6.29 1.64
N LEU A 67 -6.45 -6.71 2.86
CA LEU A 67 -6.71 -5.99 4.10
C LEU A 67 -6.23 -4.53 4.08
N PHE A 68 -5.09 -4.23 3.46
CA PHE A 68 -4.58 -2.86 3.36
C PHE A 68 -5.45 -1.99 2.44
N ILE A 69 -6.04 -2.60 1.42
CA ILE A 69 -6.94 -1.92 0.49
C ILE A 69 -8.30 -1.71 1.15
N VAL A 70 -8.86 -2.75 1.78
CA VAL A 70 -10.14 -2.65 2.51
C VAL A 70 -10.07 -1.62 3.63
N SER A 71 -9.03 -1.64 4.45
CA SER A 71 -8.84 -0.63 5.51
C SER A 71 -8.69 0.79 4.96
N SER A 72 -8.08 0.95 3.78
CA SER A 72 -7.99 2.24 3.10
C SER A 72 -9.35 2.68 2.54
N ILE A 73 -10.18 1.77 2.01
CA ILE A 73 -11.55 2.07 1.56
C ILE A 73 -12.42 2.54 2.73
N LEU A 74 -12.23 1.93 3.90
CA LEU A 74 -12.95 2.28 5.13
C LEU A 74 -12.50 3.59 5.77
N ASP A 75 -11.33 4.15 5.40
CA ASP A 75 -10.91 5.46 5.91
C ASP A 75 -11.60 6.57 5.10
N PRO A 76 -12.52 7.35 5.72
CA PRO A 76 -13.25 8.42 5.02
C PRO A 76 -12.34 9.54 4.49
N ARG A 77 -11.09 9.62 4.97
CA ARG A 77 -10.10 10.60 4.50
C ARG A 77 -9.45 10.18 3.18
N VAL A 78 -9.54 8.91 2.80
CA VAL A 78 -8.95 8.37 1.58
C VAL A 78 -10.00 8.37 0.47
N LYS A 79 -9.74 9.14 -0.59
CA LYS A 79 -10.59 9.10 -1.79
C LYS A 79 -10.30 7.84 -2.60
N SER A 80 -11.35 7.17 -3.08
CA SER A 80 -11.24 5.98 -3.95
C SER A 80 -10.34 6.22 -5.17
N THR A 81 -10.46 7.39 -5.81
CA THR A 81 -9.61 7.79 -6.94
C THR A 81 -8.14 7.92 -6.56
N GLY A 82 -7.83 8.41 -5.36
CA GLY A 82 -6.48 8.49 -4.83
C GLY A 82 -5.89 7.12 -4.52
N LEU A 83 -6.72 6.21 -4.00
CA LEU A 83 -6.38 4.82 -3.72
C LEU A 83 -6.01 4.05 -5.00
N GLN A 84 -6.85 4.10 -6.04
CA GLN A 84 -6.56 3.46 -7.33
C GLN A 84 -5.31 4.05 -7.99
N THR A 85 -5.16 5.38 -7.97
CA THR A 85 -3.97 6.06 -8.50
C THR A 85 -2.71 5.62 -7.75
N GLY A 86 -2.76 5.52 -6.42
CA GLY A 86 -1.65 5.06 -5.59
C GLY A 86 -1.25 3.62 -5.91
N LEU A 87 -2.21 2.71 -6.05
CA LEU A 87 -1.97 1.33 -6.47
C LEU A 87 -1.33 1.26 -7.85
N LYS A 88 -1.78 2.07 -8.81
CA LYS A 88 -1.18 2.15 -10.14
C LYS A 88 0.27 2.60 -10.09
N VAL A 89 0.55 3.70 -9.39
CA VAL A 89 1.92 4.22 -9.19
C VAL A 89 2.82 3.15 -8.55
N TYR A 90 2.30 2.40 -7.58
CA TYR A 90 3.01 1.31 -6.92
C TYR A 90 3.42 0.22 -7.93
N TYR A 91 2.45 -0.37 -8.63
CA TYR A 91 2.70 -1.47 -9.55
C TYR A 91 3.53 -1.06 -10.77
N ASP A 92 3.32 0.15 -11.31
CA ASP A 92 4.13 0.66 -12.41
C ASP A 92 5.59 0.83 -11.99
N SER A 93 5.83 1.30 -10.77
CA SER A 93 7.19 1.44 -10.23
C SER A 93 7.88 0.10 -9.98
N LEU A 94 7.15 -0.95 -9.58
CA LEU A 94 7.69 -2.32 -9.50
C LEU A 94 8.09 -2.86 -10.88
N ARG A 95 7.27 -2.58 -11.91
CA ARG A 95 7.51 -3.01 -13.31
C ARG A 95 8.75 -2.33 -13.91
N GLU A 96 8.90 -1.03 -13.71
CA GLU A 96 10.05 -0.25 -14.20
C GLU A 96 11.41 -0.80 -13.75
N ILE A 97 11.48 -1.37 -12.54
CA ILE A 97 12.73 -1.85 -11.92
C ILE A 97 12.97 -3.34 -12.20
N GLY A 98 12.04 -4.01 -12.89
CA GLY A 98 12.21 -5.42 -13.23
C GLY A 98 12.03 -6.37 -12.05
N VAL A 99 11.34 -5.94 -10.97
CA VAL A 99 10.87 -6.84 -9.88
C VAL A 99 9.69 -7.72 -10.37
N SER A 100 9.58 -7.92 -11.69
CA SER A 100 8.48 -8.60 -12.36
C SER A 100 8.58 -10.11 -12.17
N ILE A 101 7.89 -10.63 -11.17
CA ILE A 101 7.54 -12.05 -11.13
C ILE A 101 6.10 -12.33 -10.68
N TYR A 102 5.31 -11.33 -10.25
CA TYR A 102 4.05 -11.61 -9.55
C TYR A 102 2.84 -10.67 -9.81
N THR A 103 2.94 -9.65 -10.67
CA THR A 103 1.91 -8.59 -10.75
C THR A 103 1.29 -8.47 -12.14
N GLN A 104 0.53 -9.50 -12.55
CA GLN A 104 -0.28 -9.50 -13.78
C GLN A 104 -1.73 -9.06 -13.55
N LYS A 105 -2.22 -8.98 -12.30
CA LYS A 105 -3.58 -8.52 -12.02
C LYS A 105 -3.71 -7.03 -12.30
N ASP A 106 -4.80 -6.65 -12.95
CA ASP A 106 -5.15 -5.24 -13.14
C ASP A 106 -5.37 -4.57 -11.78
N VAL A 107 -5.03 -3.29 -11.67
CA VAL A 107 -5.30 -2.50 -10.46
C VAL A 107 -6.80 -2.48 -10.17
N ASP A 108 -7.60 -2.41 -11.23
CA ASP A 108 -9.06 -2.42 -11.12
C ASP A 108 -9.55 -3.77 -10.60
N ASP A 109 -9.01 -4.90 -11.08
CA ASP A 109 -9.34 -6.24 -10.56
C ASP A 109 -9.04 -6.35 -9.06
N ILE A 110 -7.92 -5.79 -8.61
CA ILE A 110 -7.50 -5.81 -7.20
C ILE A 110 -8.46 -4.98 -6.35
N TYR A 111 -8.86 -3.81 -6.86
CA TYR A 111 -9.81 -2.95 -6.19
C TYR A 111 -11.20 -3.58 -6.10
N GLU A 112 -11.68 -4.21 -7.18
CA GLU A 112 -12.96 -4.94 -7.18
C GLU A 112 -12.95 -6.13 -6.23
N GLN A 113 -11.85 -6.89 -6.18
CA GLN A 113 -11.68 -7.95 -5.17
C GLN A 113 -11.82 -7.39 -3.76
N ALA A 114 -11.18 -6.25 -3.47
CA ALA A 114 -11.29 -5.61 -2.16
C ALA A 114 -12.73 -5.17 -1.83
N LEU A 115 -13.48 -4.65 -2.81
CA LEU A 115 -14.90 -4.32 -2.65
C LEU A 115 -15.76 -5.55 -2.39
N SER A 116 -15.53 -6.64 -3.12
CA SER A 116 -16.23 -7.91 -2.88
C SER A 116 -15.96 -8.44 -1.46
N HIS A 117 -14.71 -8.42 -1.01
CA HIS A 117 -14.37 -8.79 0.36
C HIS A 117 -15.03 -7.89 1.40
N LEU A 118 -15.10 -6.58 1.14
CA LEU A 118 -15.77 -5.63 2.02
C LEU A 118 -17.28 -5.89 2.11
N ASN A 119 -17.95 -6.16 0.97
CA ASN A 119 -19.37 -6.51 0.97
C ASN A 119 -19.63 -7.80 1.76
N ASN A 120 -18.81 -8.82 1.58
CA ASN A 120 -18.92 -10.06 2.36
C ASN A 120 -18.76 -9.81 3.87
N LEU A 121 -17.85 -8.90 4.27
CA LEU A 121 -17.69 -8.50 5.68
C LEU A 121 -18.95 -7.80 6.21
N TYR A 122 -19.58 -6.94 5.41
CA TYR A 122 -20.84 -6.30 5.78
C TYR A 122 -21.97 -7.32 5.92
N GLU A 123 -22.09 -8.29 5.02
CA GLU A 123 -23.09 -9.35 5.11
C GLU A 123 -22.95 -10.18 6.39
N VAL A 124 -21.72 -10.55 6.76
CA VAL A 124 -21.44 -11.26 8.02
C VAL A 124 -21.81 -10.39 9.22
N PHE A 125 -21.41 -9.11 9.22
CA PHE A 125 -21.71 -8.19 10.29
C PHE A 125 -23.22 -7.99 10.49
N GLU A 126 -23.97 -7.79 9.41
CA GLU A 126 -25.43 -7.65 9.46
C GLU A 126 -26.12 -8.95 9.89
N GLY A 127 -25.61 -10.11 9.48
CA GLY A 127 -26.09 -11.41 9.94
C GLY A 127 -25.92 -11.62 11.45
N GLU A 128 -24.79 -11.18 12.02
CA GLU A 128 -24.50 -11.34 13.46
C GLU A 128 -25.14 -10.26 14.34
N PHE A 129 -25.17 -9.00 13.88
CA PHE A 129 -25.53 -7.85 14.71
C PHE A 129 -26.75 -7.07 14.22
N GLY A 130 -27.18 -7.25 12.96
CA GLY A 130 -28.30 -6.51 12.36
C GLY A 130 -29.67 -6.92 12.92
N VAL A 131 -29.84 -8.20 13.30
CA VAL A 131 -31.09 -8.73 13.88
C VAL A 131 -31.43 -8.10 15.23
N ASN A 132 -30.43 -7.61 15.98
CA ASN A 132 -30.62 -6.99 17.30
C ASN A 132 -30.89 -5.47 17.22
N ARG A 133 -31.06 -4.90 16.02
CA ARG A 133 -31.30 -3.47 15.80
C ARG A 133 -32.74 -3.13 15.40
N SER A 134 -33.62 -4.12 15.18
CA SER A 134 -35.02 -3.95 14.79
C SER A 134 -35.98 -3.88 15.97
#